data_AF-A0A078KS84-F1
#
_entry.id   AF-A0A078KS84-F1
#
_cell.length_a   1.000
_cell.length_b   1.000
_cell.length_c   1.000
_cell.angle_alpha   90.00
_cell.angle_beta   90.00
_cell.angle_gamma   90.00
#
_symmetry.space_group_name_H-M   'P 1'
#
loop_
_entity.id
_entity.type
_entity.pdbx_description
1 polymer ?
#
loop_
_entity_poly.entity_id
_entity_poly.type
_entity_poly.pdbx_seq_one_letter_code
_entity_poly.pdbx_strand_id
1 'polypeptide(L)'
;MNAKTINFTTLDIPDLLETAKNFPSIGSLCISKSNLVYLSVDNRFIHQLFPLLKNIHNQAYKPDYFGERATGAHVSVIYPEEYTTSLASQDLGQRHHFKVNGIFSADLGLKRYYVLGIESESLIALRSKYNLSPKLYFKQQ
;
A
#
# COMPACT_ATOMS: atom_id res chain seq x y z
N MET A 1 13.84 21.56 -9.31
CA MET A 1 12.39 21.31 -9.42
C MET A 1 11.88 20.95 -8.03
N ASN A 2 10.91 21.69 -7.49
CA ASN A 2 10.40 21.47 -6.14
C ASN A 2 9.48 20.24 -6.14
N ALA A 3 9.85 19.18 -5.41
CA ALA A 3 8.96 18.06 -5.19
C ALA A 3 7.67 18.57 -4.52
N LYS A 4 6.52 18.34 -5.15
CA LYS A 4 5.21 18.70 -4.57
C LYS A 4 5.01 17.87 -3.31
N THR A 5 5.08 18.52 -2.14
CA THR A 5 4.87 17.86 -0.85
C THR A 5 3.41 17.42 -0.75
N ILE A 6 3.17 16.12 -0.62
CA ILE A 6 1.86 15.57 -0.31
C ILE A 6 1.66 15.72 1.19
N ASN A 7 0.66 16.49 1.60
CA ASN A 7 0.29 16.63 2.99
C ASN A 7 -0.66 15.51 3.38
N PHE A 8 -0.29 14.76 4.41
CA PHE A 8 -1.14 13.75 5.02
C PHE A 8 -1.82 14.34 6.25
N THR A 9 -3.13 14.13 6.35
CA THR A 9 -3.92 14.42 7.54
C THR A 9 -4.24 13.11 8.23
N THR A 10 -3.86 12.97 9.50
CA THR A 10 -4.26 11.82 10.31
C THR A 10 -5.78 11.79 10.49
N LEU A 11 -6.37 10.62 10.35
CA LEU A 11 -7.78 10.38 10.60
C LEU A 11 -7.95 9.57 11.88
N ASP A 12 -8.80 10.06 12.77
CA ASP A 12 -9.20 9.35 13.98
C ASP A 12 -10.44 8.50 13.69
N ILE A 13 -10.22 7.24 13.34
CA ILE A 13 -11.26 6.25 13.11
C ILE A 13 -10.87 4.98 13.90
N PRO A 14 -11.13 4.94 15.23
CA PRO A 14 -10.66 3.88 16.11
C PRO A 14 -11.06 2.48 15.64
N ASP A 15 -12.34 2.27 15.32
CA ASP A 15 -12.86 0.99 14.87
C ASP A 15 -12.16 0.46 13.62
N LEU A 16 -11.84 1.35 12.67
CA LEU A 16 -11.12 0.97 11.44
C LEU A 16 -9.67 0.58 11.78
N LEU A 17 -9.00 1.37 12.63
CA LEU A 17 -7.62 1.13 12.99
C LEU A 17 -7.46 -0.15 13.81
N GLU A 18 -8.33 -0.39 14.78
CA GLU A 18 -8.35 -1.61 15.59
C GLU A 18 -8.66 -2.84 14.72
N THR A 19 -9.65 -2.74 13.83
CA THR A 19 -9.97 -3.80 12.88
C THR A 19 -8.76 -4.13 12.00
N ALA A 20 -8.09 -3.10 11.45
CA ALA A 20 -6.91 -3.28 10.62
C ALA A 20 -5.73 -3.94 11.36
N LYS A 21 -5.53 -3.58 12.65
CA LYS A 21 -4.47 -4.16 13.50
C LYS A 21 -4.71 -5.64 13.83
N ASN A 22 -5.96 -6.11 13.77
CA ASN A 22 -6.32 -7.51 14.01
C ASN A 22 -6.17 -8.41 12.78
N PHE A 23 -5.86 -7.85 11.60
CA PHE A 23 -5.59 -8.63 10.40
C PHE A 23 -4.14 -9.15 10.37
N PRO A 24 -3.87 -10.26 9.65
CA PRO A 24 -2.52 -10.75 9.45
C PRO A 24 -1.64 -9.64 8.87
N SER A 25 -0.67 -9.18 9.66
CA SER A 25 0.26 -8.14 9.24
C SER A 25 1.48 -8.76 8.54
N ILE A 26 1.19 -9.56 7.52
CA ILE A 26 2.15 -10.31 6.71
C ILE A 26 1.62 -10.40 5.27
N GLY A 27 2.53 -10.41 4.31
CA GLY A 27 2.20 -10.69 2.91
C GLY A 27 3.32 -11.42 2.20
N SER A 28 3.06 -11.83 0.96
CA SER A 28 4.04 -12.49 0.10
C SER A 28 4.48 -11.56 -1.03
N LEU A 29 5.78 -11.50 -1.31
CA LEU A 29 6.31 -10.69 -2.40
C LEU A 29 5.93 -11.30 -3.75
N CYS A 30 5.36 -10.49 -4.63
CA CYS A 30 4.90 -10.88 -5.95
C CYS A 30 5.37 -9.88 -7.01
N ILE A 31 5.38 -10.30 -8.26
CA ILE A 31 5.64 -9.44 -9.41
C ILE A 31 4.46 -9.53 -10.39
N SER A 32 4.00 -8.38 -10.89
CA SER A 32 2.94 -8.31 -11.88
C SER A 32 3.50 -8.55 -13.29
N LYS A 33 2.61 -8.74 -14.28
CA LYS A 33 2.98 -8.77 -15.70
C LYS A 33 3.60 -7.45 -16.20
N SER A 34 3.36 -6.34 -15.48
CA SER A 34 3.92 -5.03 -15.77
C SER A 34 5.18 -4.72 -14.97
N ASN A 35 5.82 -5.73 -14.36
CA ASN A 35 7.01 -5.62 -13.50
C ASN A 35 6.82 -4.81 -12.22
N LEU A 36 5.58 -4.57 -11.78
CA LEU A 36 5.34 -4.01 -10.45
C LEU A 36 5.66 -5.08 -9.42
N VAL A 37 6.61 -4.80 -8.52
CA VAL A 37 6.84 -5.64 -7.35
C VAL A 37 5.94 -5.14 -6.23
N TYR A 38 5.15 -6.03 -5.65
CA TYR A 38 4.18 -5.71 -4.62
C TYR A 38 4.14 -6.79 -3.55
N LEU A 39 3.74 -6.40 -2.35
CA LEU A 39 3.39 -7.30 -1.27
C LEU A 39 1.91 -7.65 -1.40
N SER A 40 1.59 -8.90 -1.71
CA SER A 40 0.22 -9.41 -1.68
C SER A 40 -0.22 -9.63 -0.23
N VAL A 41 -1.29 -8.97 0.21
CA VAL A 41 -1.79 -9.02 1.59
C VAL A 41 -3.25 -9.48 1.61
N ASP A 42 -3.78 -9.70 2.82
CA ASP A 42 -5.13 -10.22 3.01
C ASP A 42 -6.21 -9.28 2.43
N ASN A 43 -7.10 -9.81 1.58
CA ASN A 43 -8.18 -9.03 0.95
C ASN A 43 -9.14 -8.39 1.96
N ARG A 44 -9.18 -8.87 3.23
CA ARG A 44 -9.94 -8.23 4.31
C ARG A 44 -9.55 -6.76 4.51
N PHE A 45 -8.30 -6.37 4.24
CA PHE A 45 -7.88 -4.97 4.26
C PHE A 45 -8.71 -4.07 3.33
N ILE A 46 -9.24 -4.61 2.22
CA ILE A 46 -10.15 -3.87 1.35
C ILE A 46 -11.60 -4.06 1.81
N HIS A 47 -12.04 -5.32 1.88
CA HIS A 47 -13.48 -5.61 1.96
C HIS A 47 -14.09 -5.35 3.34
N GLN A 48 -13.30 -5.44 4.41
CA GLN A 48 -13.78 -5.20 5.77
C GLN A 48 -13.51 -3.78 6.27
N LEU A 49 -12.44 -3.12 5.79
CA LEU A 49 -12.15 -1.74 6.19
C LEU A 49 -12.97 -0.70 5.43
N PHE A 50 -13.30 -0.95 4.14
CA PHE A 50 -14.06 0.02 3.35
C PHE A 50 -15.44 0.37 3.94
N PRO A 51 -16.26 -0.58 4.42
CA PRO A 51 -17.52 -0.25 5.08
C PRO A 51 -17.36 0.68 6.30
N LEU A 52 -16.32 0.45 7.11
CA LEU A 52 -16.02 1.29 8.29
C LEU A 52 -15.67 2.73 7.87
N LEU A 53 -14.89 2.88 6.79
CA LEU A 53 -14.58 4.18 6.21
C LEU A 53 -15.84 4.88 5.67
N LYS A 54 -16.66 4.16 4.91
CA LYS A 54 -17.86 4.71 4.26
C LYS A 54 -18.92 5.19 5.25
N ASN A 55 -19.02 4.54 6.41
CA ASN A 55 -19.95 4.96 7.47
C ASN A 55 -19.65 6.38 7.98
N ILE A 56 -18.38 6.78 7.99
CA ILE A 56 -17.93 8.11 8.45
C ILE A 56 -17.81 9.08 7.26
N HIS A 57 -17.31 8.58 6.14
CA HIS A 57 -17.13 9.34 4.90
C HIS A 57 -18.06 8.80 3.82
N ASN A 58 -19.32 9.23 3.85
CA ASN A 58 -20.38 8.73 2.95
C ASN A 58 -20.11 8.94 1.45
N GLN A 59 -19.26 9.91 1.09
CA GLN A 59 -18.82 10.17 -0.29
C GLN A 59 -17.64 9.30 -0.72
N ALA A 60 -17.01 8.57 0.21
CA ALA A 60 -15.94 7.63 -0.13
C ALA A 60 -16.53 6.48 -0.97
N TYR A 61 -15.90 6.21 -2.11
CA TYR A 61 -16.28 5.13 -2.99
C TYR A 61 -15.11 4.17 -3.15
N LYS A 62 -15.44 2.88 -3.27
CA LYS A 62 -14.48 1.84 -3.61
C LYS A 62 -14.46 1.70 -5.13
N PRO A 63 -13.31 1.90 -5.80
CA PRO A 63 -13.23 1.71 -7.24
C PRO A 63 -13.61 0.30 -7.70
N ASP A 64 -14.17 0.19 -8.91
CA ASP A 64 -14.69 -1.08 -9.47
C ASP A 64 -13.63 -2.18 -9.60
N TYR A 65 -12.36 -1.80 -9.71
CA TYR A 65 -11.21 -2.72 -9.74
C TYR A 65 -10.87 -3.36 -8.38
N PHE A 66 -11.77 -3.27 -7.39
CA PHE A 66 -11.70 -4.03 -6.13
C PHE A 66 -12.89 -4.99 -5.95
N GLY A 67 -13.46 -5.46 -7.07
CA GLY A 67 -14.48 -6.52 -7.13
C GLY A 67 -13.91 -7.95 -7.12
N GLU A 68 -14.78 -8.96 -7.25
CA GLU A 68 -14.44 -10.40 -7.10
C GLU A 68 -13.41 -10.93 -8.13
N ARG A 69 -13.23 -10.25 -9.26
CA ARG A 69 -12.26 -10.64 -10.31
C ARG A 69 -11.00 -9.76 -10.31
N ALA A 70 -10.80 -8.96 -9.28
CA ALA A 70 -9.90 -7.84 -9.34
C ALA A 70 -8.62 -8.04 -8.52
N THR A 71 -7.66 -7.12 -8.68
CA THR A 71 -6.40 -7.16 -7.96
C THR A 71 -6.68 -7.11 -6.46
N GLY A 72 -6.23 -8.13 -5.74
CA GLY A 72 -6.37 -8.21 -4.29
C GLY A 72 -5.65 -7.07 -3.57
N ALA A 73 -5.80 -7.04 -2.24
CA ALA A 73 -5.11 -6.08 -1.40
C ALA A 73 -3.60 -6.25 -1.59
N HIS A 74 -2.92 -5.13 -1.89
CA HIS A 74 -1.49 -5.13 -2.09
C HIS A 74 -0.86 -3.81 -1.67
N VAL A 75 0.44 -3.88 -1.37
CA VAL A 75 1.29 -2.72 -1.13
C VAL A 75 2.36 -2.71 -2.21
N SER A 76 2.45 -1.63 -2.99
CA SER A 76 3.56 -1.46 -3.95
C SER A 76 4.89 -1.41 -3.22
N VAL A 77 5.88 -2.15 -3.70
CA VAL A 77 7.21 -2.25 -3.08
C VAL A 77 8.30 -1.73 -4.00
N ILE A 78 8.25 -2.01 -5.31
CA ILE A 78 9.18 -1.46 -6.32
C ILE A 78 8.38 -1.18 -7.59
N TYR A 79 8.38 0.07 -8.04
CA TYR A 79 7.79 0.43 -9.32
C TYR A 79 8.67 -0.01 -10.49
N PRO A 80 8.07 -0.34 -11.65
CA PRO A 80 8.83 -0.74 -12.85
C PRO A 80 9.90 0.27 -13.27
N GLU A 81 9.68 1.56 -12.99
CA GLU A 81 10.60 2.64 -13.32
C GLU A 81 11.72 2.84 -12.30
N GLU A 82 11.57 2.32 -11.07
CA GLU A 82 12.61 2.38 -10.04
C GLU A 82 13.70 1.34 -10.29
N TYR A 83 13.34 0.22 -10.92
CA TYR A 83 14.24 -0.92 -11.10
C TYR A 83 13.95 -1.63 -12.42
N THR A 84 14.84 -1.46 -13.39
CA THR A 84 14.70 -2.00 -14.75
C THR A 84 15.25 -3.42 -14.93
N THR A 85 15.93 -3.94 -13.90
CA THR A 85 16.51 -5.29 -13.90
C THR A 85 15.52 -6.30 -13.31
N SER A 86 15.70 -7.59 -13.58
CA SER A 86 14.87 -8.64 -12.98
C SER A 86 15.14 -8.78 -11.48
N LEU A 87 14.09 -8.93 -10.69
CA LEU A 87 14.19 -9.31 -9.28
C LEU A 87 14.76 -10.73 -9.18
N ALA A 88 15.62 -10.99 -8.19
CA ALA A 88 16.13 -12.33 -7.95
C ALA A 88 14.97 -13.28 -7.62
N SER A 89 14.92 -14.43 -8.29
CA SER A 89 13.83 -15.42 -8.10
C SER A 89 13.69 -15.89 -6.65
N GLN A 90 14.79 -15.94 -5.90
CA GLN A 90 14.82 -16.27 -4.48
C GLN A 90 14.05 -15.27 -3.59
N ASP A 91 13.83 -14.04 -4.05
CA ASP A 91 13.09 -13.02 -3.30
C ASP A 91 11.58 -13.09 -3.55
N LEU A 92 11.16 -13.64 -4.70
CA LEU A 92 9.75 -13.85 -4.99
C LEU A 92 9.17 -14.91 -4.05
N GLY A 93 7.97 -14.64 -3.54
CA GLY A 93 7.30 -15.48 -2.56
C GLY A 93 7.80 -15.34 -1.12
N GLN A 94 8.89 -14.59 -0.88
CA GLN A 94 9.31 -14.28 0.48
C GLN A 94 8.21 -13.53 1.24
N ARG A 95 8.08 -13.85 2.53
CA ARG A 95 7.08 -13.23 3.40
C ARG A 95 7.68 -12.04 4.12
N HIS A 96 6.95 -10.93 4.11
CA HIS A 96 7.33 -9.72 4.80
C HIS A 96 6.27 -9.35 5.83
N HIS A 97 6.73 -9.06 7.05
CA HIS A 97 5.89 -8.57 8.13
C HIS A 97 5.81 -7.05 8.10
N PHE A 98 4.67 -6.52 8.50
CA PHE A 98 4.47 -5.09 8.66
C PHE A 98 3.70 -4.79 9.94
N LYS A 99 3.55 -3.51 10.27
CA LYS A 99 2.69 -3.02 11.35
C LYS A 99 1.84 -1.89 10.81
N VAL A 100 0.54 -1.89 11.14
CA VAL A 100 -0.36 -0.78 10.84
C VAL A 100 -0.10 0.35 11.84
N ASN A 101 0.26 1.54 11.37
CA ASN A 101 0.65 2.67 12.23
C ASN A 101 -0.38 3.82 12.25
N GLY A 102 -1.34 3.84 11.34
CA GLY A 102 -2.39 4.86 11.35
C GLY A 102 -3.25 4.86 10.10
N ILE A 103 -4.23 5.75 10.10
CA ILE A 103 -5.10 6.04 8.96
C ILE A 103 -4.88 7.50 8.59
N PHE A 104 -4.73 7.76 7.30
CA PHE A 104 -4.43 9.08 6.79
C PHE A 104 -5.34 9.40 5.60
N SER A 105 -5.56 10.68 5.36
CA SER A 105 -6.04 11.17 4.08
C SER A 105 -5.03 12.09 3.43
N ALA A 106 -4.99 12.08 2.10
CA ALA A 106 -4.22 13.04 1.32
C ALA A 106 -5.02 13.50 0.10
N ASP A 107 -4.92 14.79 -0.21
CA ASP A 107 -5.56 15.38 -1.38
C ASP A 107 -4.56 15.42 -2.54
N LEU A 108 -4.93 14.79 -3.66
CA LEU A 108 -4.15 14.74 -4.90
C LEU A 108 -5.02 15.23 -6.05
N GLY A 109 -4.76 16.46 -6.49
CA GLY A 109 -5.61 17.13 -7.47
C GLY A 109 -7.02 17.35 -6.91
N LEU A 110 -8.04 16.86 -7.62
CA LEU A 110 -9.45 16.97 -7.20
C LEU A 110 -9.94 15.77 -6.39
N LYS A 111 -9.04 14.86 -5.99
CA LYS A 111 -9.40 13.61 -5.30
C LYS A 111 -8.78 13.56 -3.92
N ARG A 112 -9.58 13.11 -2.95
CA ARG A 112 -9.10 12.68 -1.64
C ARG A 112 -8.84 11.18 -1.64
N TYR A 113 -7.65 10.80 -1.20
CA TYR A 113 -7.26 9.42 -0.99
C TYR A 113 -7.26 9.12 0.50
N TYR A 114 -7.74 7.94 0.86
CA TYR A 114 -7.69 7.39 2.22
C TYR A 114 -6.67 6.25 2.23
N VAL A 115 -5.74 6.28 3.17
CA VAL A 115 -4.56 5.41 3.18
C VAL A 115 -4.41 4.79 4.56
N LEU A 116 -4.19 3.48 4.58
CA LEU A 116 -3.71 2.78 5.76
C LEU A 116 -2.18 2.86 5.77
N GLY A 117 -1.61 3.53 6.77
CA GLY A 117 -0.17 3.61 6.94
C GLY A 117 0.37 2.30 7.51
N ILE A 118 1.50 1.85 6.95
CA ILE A 118 2.23 0.70 7.47
C ILE A 118 3.73 0.98 7.62
N GLU A 119 4.36 0.24 8.51
CA GLU A 119 5.80 0.17 8.70
C GLU A 119 6.30 -1.26 8.46
N SER A 120 7.39 -1.41 7.72
CA SER A 120 8.01 -2.72 7.48
C SER A 120 9.52 -2.59 7.26
N GLU A 121 10.28 -2.94 8.29
CA GLU A 121 11.76 -3.00 8.22
C GLU A 121 12.23 -3.99 7.14
N SER A 122 11.54 -5.12 7.00
CA SER A 122 11.90 -6.13 6.01
C SER A 122 11.72 -5.65 4.55
N LEU A 123 10.72 -4.80 4.28
CA LEU A 123 10.55 -4.21 2.95
C LEU A 123 11.58 -3.11 2.68
N ILE A 124 11.95 -2.34 3.71
CA ILE A 124 13.03 -1.36 3.60
C ILE A 124 14.35 -2.07 3.30
N ALA A 125 14.67 -3.15 4.02
CA ALA A 125 15.87 -3.95 3.78
C ALA A 125 15.88 -4.57 2.37
N LEU A 126 14.73 -5.07 1.89
CA LEU A 126 14.58 -5.54 0.52
C LEU A 126 14.89 -4.42 -0.49
N ARG A 127 14.34 -3.22 -0.31
CA ARG A 127 14.63 -2.08 -1.20
C ARG A 127 16.13 -1.71 -1.17
N SER A 128 16.75 -1.69 0.02
CA SER A 128 18.18 -1.43 0.15
C SER A 128 19.06 -2.48 -0.55
N LYS A 129 18.66 -3.77 -0.53
CA LYS A 129 19.35 -4.85 -1.27
C LYS A 129 19.46 -4.53 -2.78
N TYR A 130 18.49 -3.81 -3.32
CA TYR A 130 18.43 -3.41 -4.73
C TYR A 130 18.89 -1.95 -4.98
N ASN A 131 19.59 -1.35 -4.01
CA ASN A 131 20.06 0.04 -4.06
C ASN A 131 18.94 1.08 -4.27
N LEU A 132 17.73 0.78 -3.76
CA LEU A 132 16.58 1.68 -3.82
C LEU A 132 16.41 2.48 -2.52
N SER A 133 15.84 3.68 -2.63
CA SER A 133 15.50 4.52 -1.48
C SER A 133 14.46 3.83 -0.58
N PRO A 134 14.48 4.01 0.75
CA PRO A 134 13.44 3.47 1.64
C PRO A 134 12.01 3.90 1.26
N LYS A 135 11.86 5.06 0.61
CA LYS A 135 10.56 5.57 0.13
C LYS A 135 10.37 5.21 -1.34
N LEU A 136 9.13 4.87 -1.71
CA LEU A 136 8.75 4.69 -3.11
C LEU A 136 8.91 6.01 -3.88
N TYR A 137 9.47 5.92 -5.08
CA TYR A 137 9.54 7.02 -6.02
C TYR A 137 8.60 6.73 -7.19
N PHE A 138 7.37 7.25 -7.10
CA PHE A 138 6.46 7.28 -8.24
C PHE A 138 6.66 8.60 -8.99
N LYS A 139 6.83 8.52 -10.32
CA LYS A 139 7.09 9.62 -11.27
C LYS A 139 6.65 11.00 -10.74
N GLN A 140 7.60 11.95 -10.73
CA GLN A 140 7.26 13.37 -10.63
C GLN A 140 6.20 13.69 -11.69
N GLN A 141 4.98 14.00 -11.23
CA GLN A 141 4.01 14.75 -12.03
C GLN A 141 4.29 16.23 -11.86
#